data_AF-A0A2E2TG03-F1
#
_entry.id   AF-A0A2E2TG03-F1
#
_cell.length_a   1.000
_cell.length_b   1.000
_cell.length_c   1.000
_cell.angle_alpha   90.00
_cell.angle_beta   90.00
_cell.angle_gamma   90.00
#
_symmetry.space_group_name_H-M   'P 1'
#
loop_
_entity.id
_entity.type
_entity.pdbx_description
1 polymer ?
#
loop_
_entity_poly.entity_id
_entity_poly.type
_entity_poly.pdbx_seq_one_letter_code
_entity_poly.pdbx_strand_id
1 'polypeptide(L)'
;MYRKEPIKLNLKYLLPLSFFYLTIYLASTSVAYKMVSLFGITEPAPPFIFPITYAILDIIADVYGYSITKKLIWYTLLFQLIFALLITLVIHLPSPNLWANQAAYNVVFKDILSFIMAGTIATVSSNFVNSIIFSKLKIKMHGKYFWIRSVLSSAVGGAVLVGIIYPLHLKLRTRQNLVVENYH
;
A
#
# COMPACT_ATOMS: atom_id res chain seq x y z
N MET A 1 -39.01 10.23 -12.16
CA MET A 1 -37.65 10.68 -11.77
C MET A 1 -37.31 10.01 -10.44
N TYR A 2 -36.62 8.86 -10.45
CA TYR A 2 -36.35 8.09 -9.21
C TYR A 2 -35.29 8.82 -8.38
N ARG A 3 -35.73 9.56 -7.36
CA ARG A 3 -34.84 10.22 -6.40
C ARG A 3 -34.21 9.13 -5.55
N LYS A 4 -32.97 8.70 -5.87
CA LYS A 4 -32.20 7.82 -5.00
C LYS A 4 -32.11 8.50 -3.64
N GLU A 5 -32.77 7.94 -2.63
CA GLU A 5 -32.59 8.40 -1.26
C GLU A 5 -31.09 8.40 -0.92
N PRO A 6 -30.59 9.42 -0.19
CA PRO A 6 -29.20 9.43 0.22
C PRO A 6 -28.94 8.18 1.07
N ILE A 7 -27.97 7.36 0.64
CA ILE A 7 -27.51 6.19 1.39
C ILE A 7 -27.15 6.69 2.79
N LYS A 8 -27.92 6.28 3.81
CA LYS A 8 -27.62 6.60 5.21
C LYS A 8 -26.33 5.87 5.57
N LEU A 9 -25.21 6.58 5.47
CA LEU A 9 -23.91 6.01 5.69
C LEU A 9 -23.67 5.83 7.19
N ASN A 10 -23.53 4.59 7.63
CA ASN A 10 -23.22 4.31 9.03
C ASN A 10 -21.72 4.53 9.28
N LEU A 11 -21.38 5.76 9.71
CA LEU A 11 -20.01 6.18 9.97
C LEU A 11 -19.33 5.44 11.13
N LYS A 12 -20.12 4.80 12.02
CA LYS A 12 -19.63 4.17 13.26
C LYS A 12 -18.47 3.21 13.02
N TYR A 13 -18.54 2.38 11.97
CA TYR A 13 -17.47 1.44 11.63
C TYR A 13 -16.65 1.86 10.41
N LEU A 14 -17.18 2.75 9.55
CA LEU A 14 -16.45 3.22 8.37
C LEU A 14 -15.20 4.01 8.76
N LEU A 15 -15.31 4.92 9.74
CA LEU A 15 -14.19 5.76 10.14
C LEU A 15 -13.07 4.92 10.78
N PRO A 16 -13.33 4.09 11.81
CA PRO A 16 -12.29 3.23 12.37
C PRO A 16 -11.63 2.33 11.32
N LEU A 17 -12.41 1.70 10.42
CA LEU A 17 -11.85 0.87 9.36
C LEU A 17 -10.98 1.66 8.39
N SER A 18 -11.39 2.88 8.02
CA SER A 18 -10.62 3.74 7.11
C SER A 18 -9.31 4.19 7.73
N PHE A 19 -9.32 4.59 9.00
CA PHE A 19 -8.10 4.96 9.74
C PHE A 19 -7.20 3.75 9.97
N PHE A 20 -7.76 2.58 10.28
CA PHE A 20 -6.99 1.36 10.44
C PHE A 20 -6.32 0.93 9.13
N TYR A 21 -7.06 0.98 8.01
CA TYR A 21 -6.52 0.77 6.68
C TYR A 21 -5.36 1.73 6.36
N LEU A 22 -5.55 3.04 6.57
CA LEU A 22 -4.50 4.03 6.32
C LEU A 22 -3.28 3.81 7.22
N THR A 23 -3.48 3.46 8.49
CA THR A 23 -2.39 3.20 9.45
C THR A 23 -1.52 2.03 9.00
N ILE A 24 -2.14 0.91 8.61
CA ILE A 24 -1.43 -0.27 8.11
C ILE A 24 -0.67 0.08 6.82
N TYR A 25 -1.28 0.89 5.95
CA TYR A 25 -0.66 1.31 4.70
C TYR A 25 0.59 2.19 4.93
N LEU A 26 0.50 3.16 5.84
CA LEU A 26 1.65 3.99 6.22
C LEU A 26 2.74 3.16 6.91
N ALA A 27 2.38 2.24 7.81
CA ALA A 27 3.32 1.33 8.45
C ALA A 27 4.06 0.46 7.42
N SER A 28 3.33 -0.10 6.44
CA SER A 28 3.90 -0.85 5.31
C SER A 28 4.93 -0.02 4.53
N THR A 29 4.63 1.26 4.31
CA THR A 29 5.52 2.20 3.64
C THR A 29 6.80 2.47 4.45
N SER A 30 6.69 2.61 5.78
CA SER A 30 7.85 2.82 6.66
C SER A 30 8.80 1.63 6.72
N VAL A 31 8.30 0.40 6.53
CA VAL A 31 9.13 -0.81 6.57
C VAL A 31 9.56 -1.29 5.18
N ALA A 32 9.34 -0.49 4.12
CA ALA A 32 9.53 -0.96 2.76
C ALA A 32 10.99 -1.27 2.40
N TYR A 33 11.96 -0.66 3.08
CA TYR A 33 13.38 -0.96 2.94
C TYR A 33 13.85 -2.17 3.75
N LYS A 34 12.99 -2.72 4.64
CA LYS A 34 13.34 -3.91 5.41
C LYS A 34 13.23 -5.14 4.51
N MET A 35 14.37 -5.75 4.22
CA MET A 35 14.42 -7.08 3.61
C MET A 35 14.23 -8.16 4.68
N VAL A 36 13.51 -9.21 4.32
CA VAL A 36 13.24 -10.38 5.14
C VAL A 36 13.69 -11.61 4.37
N SER A 37 14.44 -12.50 5.03
CA SER A 37 14.82 -13.79 4.47
C SER A 37 14.03 -14.90 5.16
N LEU A 38 13.23 -15.63 4.38
CA LEU A 38 12.43 -16.76 4.83
C LEU A 38 12.57 -17.89 3.84
N PHE A 39 12.85 -19.11 4.34
CA PHE A 39 12.96 -20.31 3.50
C PHE A 39 13.93 -20.18 2.31
N GLY A 40 15.02 -19.41 2.48
CA GLY A 40 16.02 -19.18 1.42
C GLY A 40 15.65 -18.13 0.37
N ILE A 41 14.49 -17.48 0.52
CA ILE A 41 14.02 -16.41 -0.37
C ILE A 41 14.16 -15.06 0.36
N THR A 42 14.71 -14.06 -0.31
CA THR A 42 14.87 -12.69 0.22
C THR A 42 13.91 -11.75 -0.50
N GLU A 43 12.94 -11.23 0.25
CA GLU A 43 11.90 -10.33 -0.25
C GLU A 43 11.76 -9.12 0.69
N PRO A 44 11.24 -7.98 0.19
CA PRO A 44 10.93 -6.84 1.04
C PRO A 44 9.76 -7.20 1.99
N ALA A 45 9.67 -6.53 3.14
CA ALA A 45 8.65 -6.78 4.17
C ALA A 45 7.17 -6.43 3.80
N PRO A 46 6.86 -5.40 2.97
CA PRO A 46 5.48 -4.97 2.72
C PRO A 46 4.47 -6.05 2.28
N PRO A 47 4.82 -7.02 1.41
CA PRO A 47 3.90 -8.08 1.00
C PRO A 47 3.32 -8.92 2.15
N PHE A 48 3.99 -8.98 3.31
CA PHE A 48 3.46 -9.67 4.49
C PHE A 48 2.35 -8.89 5.22
N ILE A 49 2.31 -7.58 5.03
CA ILE A 49 1.35 -6.67 5.69
C ILE A 49 0.16 -6.36 4.76
N PHE A 50 0.40 -6.29 3.45
CA PHE A 50 -0.61 -5.95 2.44
C PHE A 50 -1.90 -6.79 2.47
N PRO A 51 -1.90 -8.11 2.75
CA PRO A 51 -3.14 -8.90 2.84
C PRO A 51 -4.18 -8.32 3.81
N ILE A 52 -3.73 -7.71 4.91
CA ILE A 52 -4.62 -7.08 5.89
C ILE A 52 -5.32 -5.86 5.27
N THR A 53 -4.61 -5.09 4.45
CA THR A 53 -5.18 -3.92 3.77
C THR A 53 -6.28 -4.31 2.77
N TYR A 54 -6.10 -5.40 2.01
CA TYR A 54 -7.15 -5.91 1.12
C TYR A 54 -8.38 -6.37 1.90
N ALA A 55 -8.19 -7.12 2.98
CA ALA A 55 -9.31 -7.59 3.80
C ALA A 55 -10.17 -6.43 4.32
N ILE A 56 -9.54 -5.36 4.83
CA ILE A 56 -10.27 -4.16 5.28
C ILE A 56 -10.98 -3.48 4.11
N LEU A 57 -10.29 -3.33 2.98
CA LEU A 57 -10.86 -2.68 1.79
C LEU A 57 -12.07 -3.46 1.24
N ASP A 58 -12.01 -4.79 1.27
CA ASP A 58 -13.10 -5.69 0.88
C ASP A 58 -14.29 -5.60 1.83
N ILE A 59 -14.05 -5.52 3.16
CA ILE A 59 -15.10 -5.25 4.15
C ILE A 59 -15.80 -3.93 3.82
N ILE A 60 -15.02 -2.88 3.53
CA ILE A 60 -15.58 -1.58 3.17
C ILE A 60 -16.36 -1.65 1.86
N ALA A 61 -15.85 -2.35 0.84
CA ALA A 61 -16.55 -2.55 -0.42
C ALA A 61 -17.85 -3.35 -0.25
N ASP A 62 -17.89 -4.31 0.68
CA ASP A 62 -19.05 -5.15 0.89
C ASP A 62 -20.16 -4.43 1.67
N VAL A 63 -19.81 -3.72 2.75
CA VAL A 63 -20.76 -3.04 3.64
C VAL A 63 -21.15 -1.65 3.13
N TYR A 64 -20.17 -0.88 2.66
CA TYR A 64 -20.33 0.54 2.30
C TYR A 64 -20.36 0.78 0.79
N GLY A 65 -20.01 -0.22 0.00
CA GLY A 65 -20.11 -0.20 -1.46
C GLY A 65 -18.90 0.41 -2.16
N TYR A 66 -18.72 -0.01 -3.41
CA TYR A 66 -17.57 0.34 -4.26
C TYR A 66 -17.32 1.86 -4.39
N SER A 67 -18.36 2.69 -4.39
CA SER A 67 -18.21 4.15 -4.49
C SER A 67 -17.41 4.74 -3.33
N ILE A 68 -17.56 4.19 -2.12
CA ILE A 68 -16.84 4.63 -0.93
C ILE A 68 -15.43 4.06 -0.92
N THR A 69 -15.27 2.81 -1.33
CA THR A 69 -13.97 2.16 -1.52
C THR A 69 -13.08 2.94 -2.49
N LYS A 70 -13.61 3.39 -3.64
CA LYS A 70 -12.87 4.23 -4.59
C LYS A 70 -12.37 5.53 -3.95
N LYS A 71 -13.22 6.20 -3.16
CA LYS A 71 -12.82 7.43 -2.45
C LYS A 71 -11.70 7.15 -1.46
N LEU A 72 -11.81 6.06 -0.70
CA LEU A 72 -10.77 5.65 0.25
C LEU A 72 -9.43 5.39 -0.44
N ILE A 73 -9.42 4.70 -1.60
CA ILE A 73 -8.20 4.48 -2.39
C ILE A 73 -7.57 5.82 -2.79
N TRP A 74 -8.37 6.78 -3.29
CA TRP A 74 -7.87 8.11 -3.64
C TRP A 74 -7.36 8.91 -2.44
N TYR A 75 -8.04 8.85 -1.30
CA TYR A 75 -7.58 9.49 -0.07
C TYR A 75 -6.25 8.89 0.40
N THR A 76 -6.09 7.57 0.34
CA THR A 76 -4.82 6.93 0.68
C THR A 76 -3.70 7.35 -0.25
N LEU A 77 -3.92 7.44 -1.56
CA LEU A 77 -2.93 8.02 -2.48
C LEU A 77 -2.52 9.43 -2.03
N LEU A 78 -3.50 10.31 -1.75
CA LEU A 78 -3.23 11.68 -1.32
C LEU A 78 -2.40 11.72 -0.03
N PHE A 79 -2.82 11.00 1.02
CA PHE A 79 -2.13 11.01 2.30
C PHE A 79 -0.76 10.34 2.24
N GLN A 80 -0.58 9.36 1.35
CA GLN A 80 0.72 8.77 1.09
C GLN A 80 1.69 9.76 0.45
N LEU A 81 1.22 10.55 -0.51
CA LEU A 81 2.03 11.61 -1.13
C LEU A 81 2.40 12.68 -0.11
N ILE A 82 1.46 13.09 0.74
CA ILE A 82 1.73 14.02 1.84
C ILE A 82 2.78 13.44 2.79
N PHE A 83 2.63 12.17 3.19
CA PHE A 83 3.58 11.48 4.05
C PHE A 83 5.00 11.45 3.45
N ALA A 84 5.12 11.08 2.17
CA ALA A 84 6.41 11.07 1.47
C ALA A 84 7.05 12.46 1.40
N LEU A 85 6.25 13.49 1.10
CA LEU A 85 6.72 14.86 1.00
C LEU A 85 7.19 15.38 2.34
N LEU A 86 6.45 15.14 3.42
CA LEU A 86 6.83 15.56 4.78
C LEU A 86 8.15 14.91 5.21
N ILE A 87 8.30 13.60 4.99
CA ILE A 87 9.56 12.90 5.28
C ILE A 87 10.71 13.52 4.48
N THR A 88 10.51 13.71 3.17
CA THR A 88 11.53 14.28 2.29
C THR A 88 11.97 15.66 2.75
N LEU A 89 11.03 16.54 3.14
CA LEU A 89 11.34 17.86 3.67
C LEU A 89 12.19 17.77 4.94
N VAL A 90 11.81 16.91 5.89
CA VAL A 90 12.50 16.79 7.18
C VAL A 90 13.94 16.30 7.03
N ILE A 91 14.21 15.38 6.10
CA ILE A 91 15.57 14.82 5.92
C ILE A 91 16.56 15.82 5.32
N HIS A 92 16.07 16.77 4.54
CA HIS A 92 16.91 17.80 3.92
C HIS A 92 17.21 18.96 4.88
N LEU A 93 16.60 19.00 6.07
CA LEU A 93 16.94 20.00 7.08
C LEU A 93 18.35 19.75 7.64
N PRO A 94 19.08 20.83 7.99
CA PRO A 94 20.41 20.71 8.56
C PRO A 94 20.36 19.97 9.89
N SER A 95 21.25 18.99 10.05
CA SER A 95 21.42 18.26 11.30
C SER A 95 22.52 18.89 12.16
N PRO A 96 22.36 18.95 13.49
CA PRO A 96 23.42 19.40 14.39
C PRO A 96 24.68 18.53 14.27
N ASN A 97 25.86 19.09 14.52
CA ASN A 97 27.13 18.35 14.44
C ASN A 97 27.21 17.13 15.39
N LEU A 98 26.44 17.14 16.50
CA LEU A 98 26.37 16.03 17.46
C LEU A 98 25.41 14.91 17.04
N TRP A 99 24.70 15.06 15.92
CA TRP A 99 23.76 14.04 15.42
C TRP A 99 24.48 12.95 14.62
N ALA A 100 24.73 11.81 15.25
CA ALA A 100 25.47 10.70 14.66
C ALA A 100 24.67 9.87 13.63
N ASN A 101 23.33 9.95 13.63
CA ASN A 101 22.47 9.04 12.87
C ASN A 101 22.14 9.52 11.44
N GLN A 102 22.70 10.66 10.99
CA GLN A 102 22.33 11.24 9.69
C GLN A 102 22.61 10.31 8.51
N ALA A 103 23.73 9.58 8.56
CA ALA A 103 24.07 8.62 7.53
C ALA A 103 23.01 7.51 7.41
N ALA A 104 22.52 6.97 8.53
CA ALA A 104 21.48 5.95 8.55
C ALA A 104 20.14 6.47 8.01
N TYR A 105 19.74 7.70 8.37
CA TYR A 105 18.54 8.34 7.82
C TYR A 105 18.65 8.54 6.30
N ASN A 106 19.80 8.98 5.81
CA ASN A 106 20.02 9.14 4.38
C ASN A 106 19.96 7.82 3.61
N VAL A 107 20.45 6.70 4.18
CA VAL A 107 20.34 5.39 3.54
C VAL A 107 18.88 4.94 3.40
N VAL A 108 18.07 5.13 4.44
CA VAL A 108 16.68 4.66 4.44
C VAL A 108 15.76 5.60 3.67
N PHE A 109 15.96 6.91 3.83
CA PHE A 109 14.93 7.87 3.46
C PHE A 109 15.30 8.86 2.34
N LYS A 110 16.57 8.97 1.93
CA LYS A 110 16.98 9.97 0.92
C LYS A 110 16.23 9.80 -0.41
N ASP A 111 16.04 8.55 -0.85
CA ASP A 111 15.33 8.21 -2.09
C ASP A 111 13.86 7.83 -1.85
N ILE A 112 13.31 8.11 -0.65
CA ILE A 112 11.98 7.64 -0.27
C ILE A 112 10.87 8.25 -1.13
N LEU A 113 11.03 9.47 -1.64
CA LEU A 113 10.02 10.10 -2.48
C LEU A 113 9.79 9.29 -3.77
N SER A 114 10.87 8.94 -4.47
CA SER A 114 10.79 8.14 -5.71
C SER A 114 10.28 6.73 -5.44
N PHE A 115 10.74 6.12 -4.35
CA PHE A 115 10.29 4.79 -3.95
C PHE A 115 8.80 4.77 -3.61
N ILE A 116 8.34 5.72 -2.78
CA ILE A 116 6.94 5.83 -2.42
C ILE A 116 6.10 6.13 -3.65
N MET A 117 6.50 7.05 -4.53
CA MET A 117 5.71 7.33 -5.74
C MET A 117 5.50 6.07 -6.59
N ALA A 118 6.54 5.28 -6.82
CA ALA A 118 6.44 4.06 -7.59
C ALA A 118 5.59 2.99 -6.87
N GLY A 119 5.82 2.78 -5.58
CA GLY A 119 5.03 1.85 -4.76
C GLY A 119 3.57 2.26 -4.68
N THR A 120 3.27 3.55 -4.62
CA THR A 120 1.89 4.05 -4.52
C THR A 120 1.13 3.83 -5.82
N ILE A 121 1.74 4.05 -6.98
CA ILE A 121 1.12 3.75 -8.29
C ILE A 121 0.78 2.26 -8.38
N ALA A 122 1.70 1.39 -7.98
CA ALA A 122 1.49 -0.05 -8.00
C ALA A 122 0.34 -0.46 -7.08
N THR A 123 0.33 0.09 -5.87
CA THR A 123 -0.63 -0.28 -4.84
C THR A 123 -2.03 0.30 -5.12
N VAL A 124 -2.12 1.52 -5.65
CA VAL A 124 -3.38 2.10 -6.11
C VAL A 124 -3.96 1.27 -7.26
N SER A 125 -3.15 0.95 -8.27
CA SER A 125 -3.55 0.09 -9.39
C SER A 125 -4.07 -1.26 -8.87
N SER A 126 -3.31 -1.86 -7.97
CA SER A 126 -3.65 -3.12 -7.33
C SER A 126 -4.97 -3.06 -6.55
N ASN A 127 -5.18 -2.03 -5.73
CA ASN A 127 -6.39 -1.85 -4.93
C ASN A 127 -7.63 -1.59 -5.78
N PHE A 128 -7.49 -0.87 -6.90
CA PHE A 128 -8.56 -0.71 -7.87
C PHE A 128 -8.92 -2.05 -8.53
N VAL A 129 -7.92 -2.80 -9.00
CA VAL A 129 -8.15 -4.13 -9.58
C VAL A 129 -8.84 -5.07 -8.59
N ASN A 130 -8.33 -5.15 -7.36
CA ASN A 130 -8.95 -5.91 -6.27
C ASN A 130 -10.42 -5.49 -6.08
N SER A 131 -10.68 -4.21 -5.87
CA SER A 131 -12.03 -3.70 -5.57
C SER A 131 -13.02 -3.89 -6.73
N ILE A 132 -12.55 -3.79 -7.98
CA ILE A 132 -13.36 -4.06 -9.18
C ILE A 132 -13.73 -5.53 -9.25
N ILE A 133 -12.75 -6.43 -9.09
CA ILE A 133 -12.99 -7.88 -9.14
C ILE A 133 -13.91 -8.29 -8.00
N PHE A 134 -13.65 -7.83 -6.77
CA PHE A 134 -14.49 -8.11 -5.61
C PHE A 134 -15.94 -7.68 -5.83
N SER A 135 -16.16 -6.48 -6.36
CA SER A 135 -17.50 -5.95 -6.67
C SER A 135 -18.20 -6.74 -7.78
N LYS A 136 -17.47 -7.16 -8.82
CA LYS A 136 -18.02 -8.01 -9.89
C LYS A 136 -18.39 -9.41 -9.37
N LEU A 137 -17.55 -10.00 -8.52
CA LEU A 137 -17.83 -11.29 -7.89
C LEU A 137 -19.04 -11.21 -6.97
N LYS A 138 -19.27 -10.08 -6.28
CA LYS A 138 -20.47 -9.86 -5.48
C LYS A 138 -21.75 -9.97 -6.31
N ILE A 139 -21.77 -9.38 -7.51
CA ILE A 139 -22.90 -9.47 -8.44
C ILE A 139 -23.07 -10.92 -8.93
N LYS A 140 -21.97 -11.55 -9.37
CA LYS A 140 -21.99 -12.93 -9.90
C LYS A 140 -22.41 -13.97 -8.87
N MET A 141 -22.07 -13.77 -7.60
CA MET A 141 -22.34 -14.70 -6.49
C MET A 141 -23.56 -14.29 -5.65
N HIS A 142 -24.39 -13.36 -6.13
CA HIS A 142 -25.58 -12.87 -5.41
C HIS A 142 -25.29 -12.45 -3.95
N GLY A 143 -24.14 -11.82 -3.71
CA GLY A 143 -23.70 -11.37 -2.39
C GLY A 143 -23.15 -12.46 -1.47
N LYS A 144 -23.18 -13.75 -1.85
CA LYS A 144 -22.71 -14.87 -1.02
C LYS A 144 -21.18 -15.00 -1.01
N TYR A 145 -20.67 -15.86 -0.11
CA TYR A 145 -19.27 -16.30 -0.05
C TYR A 145 -18.22 -15.18 0.03
N PHE A 146 -18.36 -14.29 1.01
CA PHE A 146 -17.44 -13.15 1.22
C PHE A 146 -15.95 -13.57 1.14
N TRP A 147 -15.56 -14.63 1.86
CA TRP A 147 -14.17 -15.07 1.94
C TRP A 147 -13.60 -15.49 0.58
N ILE A 148 -14.37 -16.22 -0.25
CA ILE A 148 -13.96 -16.64 -1.59
C ILE A 148 -13.73 -15.40 -2.45
N ARG A 149 -14.66 -14.44 -2.40
CA ARG A 149 -14.55 -13.20 -3.16
C ARG A 149 -13.29 -12.42 -2.79
N SER A 150 -13.02 -12.32 -1.49
CA SER A 150 -11.87 -11.59 -0.94
C SER A 150 -10.55 -12.25 -1.32
N VAL A 151 -10.43 -13.58 -1.18
CA VAL A 151 -9.20 -14.30 -1.55
C VAL A 151 -8.91 -14.19 -3.05
N LEU A 152 -9.93 -14.39 -3.90
CA LEU A 152 -9.76 -14.32 -5.36
C LEU A 152 -9.41 -12.91 -5.83
N SER A 153 -10.08 -11.88 -5.32
CA SER A 153 -9.78 -10.50 -5.70
C SER A 153 -8.41 -10.08 -5.19
N SER A 154 -8.05 -10.46 -3.96
CA SER A 154 -6.75 -10.15 -3.35
C SER A 154 -5.60 -10.83 -4.10
N ALA A 155 -5.80 -12.07 -4.57
CA ALA A 155 -4.80 -12.77 -5.37
C ALA A 155 -4.49 -12.04 -6.69
N VAL A 156 -5.54 -11.58 -7.40
CA VAL A 156 -5.35 -10.83 -8.65
C VAL A 156 -4.77 -9.43 -8.39
N GLY A 157 -5.25 -8.76 -7.33
CA GLY A 157 -4.68 -7.48 -6.88
C GLY A 157 -3.19 -7.61 -6.54
N GLY A 158 -2.82 -8.62 -5.76
CA GLY A 158 -1.44 -8.92 -5.40
C GLY A 158 -0.56 -9.23 -6.62
N ALA A 159 -1.08 -9.98 -7.60
CA ALA A 159 -0.36 -10.23 -8.85
C ALA A 159 -0.05 -8.93 -9.62
N VAL A 160 -1.01 -8.00 -9.67
CA VAL A 160 -0.80 -6.67 -10.27
C VAL A 160 0.24 -5.86 -9.48
N LEU A 161 0.16 -5.89 -8.14
CA LEU A 161 1.12 -5.21 -7.27
C LEU A 161 2.55 -5.68 -7.57
N VAL A 162 2.77 -7.00 -7.51
CA VAL A 162 4.07 -7.62 -7.78
C VAL A 162 4.52 -7.33 -9.20
N GLY A 163 3.63 -7.46 -10.20
CA GLY A 163 3.98 -7.20 -11.60
C GLY A 163 4.48 -5.77 -11.86
N ILE A 164 3.92 -4.77 -11.18
CA ILE A 164 4.35 -3.37 -11.32
C ILE A 164 5.64 -3.09 -10.54
N ILE A 165 5.77 -3.64 -9.33
CA ILE A 165 6.89 -3.36 -8.43
C ILE A 165 8.15 -4.17 -8.76
N TYR A 166 8.00 -5.39 -9.28
CA TYR A 166 9.13 -6.30 -9.50
C TYR A 166 10.25 -5.72 -10.38
N PRO A 167 9.96 -5.03 -11.52
CA PRO A 167 11.01 -4.38 -12.31
C PRO A 167 11.79 -3.31 -11.53
N LEU A 168 11.13 -2.59 -10.63
CA LEU A 168 11.77 -1.59 -9.78
C LEU A 168 12.67 -2.26 -8.74
N HIS A 169 12.21 -3.32 -8.09
CA HIS A 169 13.04 -4.08 -7.14
C HIS A 169 14.26 -4.70 -7.81
N LEU A 170 14.13 -5.25 -9.01
CA LEU A 170 15.25 -5.84 -9.72
C LEU A 170 16.37 -4.81 -9.95
N LYS A 171 15.99 -3.58 -10.32
CA LYS A 171 16.91 -2.45 -10.54
C LYS A 171 17.58 -1.96 -9.26
N LEU A 172 16.86 -1.95 -8.13
CA LEU A 172 17.41 -1.58 -6.83
C LEU A 172 18.35 -2.65 -6.28
N ARG A 173 18.00 -3.93 -6.45
CA ARG A 173 18.84 -5.08 -6.06
C ARG A 173 20.15 -5.10 -6.81
N THR A 174 20.14 -4.82 -8.13
CA THR A 174 21.40 -4.71 -8.90
C THR A 174 22.26 -3.56 -8.39
N ARG A 175 21.69 -2.40 -8.08
CA ARG A 175 22.44 -1.27 -7.51
C ARG A 175 23.07 -1.60 -6.15
N GLN A 176 22.34 -2.27 -5.26
CA GLN A 176 22.87 -2.66 -3.96
C GLN A 176 23.98 -3.70 -4.08
N ASN A 177 23.83 -4.71 -4.94
CA ASN A 177 24.87 -5.71 -5.17
C ASN A 177 26.16 -5.08 -5.73
N LEU A 178 26.05 -4.13 -6.66
CA LEU A 178 27.20 -3.39 -7.20
C LEU A 178 27.90 -2.54 -6.14
N VAL A 179 27.16 -2.01 -5.16
CA VAL A 179 27.76 -1.27 -4.04
C VAL A 179 28.47 -2.24 -3.09
N VAL A 180 27.95 -3.44 -2.85
CA VAL A 180 28.63 -4.43 -1.99
C VAL A 180 29.89 -5.00 -2.65
N GLU A 181 29.86 -5.24 -3.96
CA GLU A 181 31.03 -5.72 -4.73
C GLU A 181 32.16 -4.69 -4.81
N ASN A 182 31.86 -3.38 -4.86
CA ASN A 182 32.90 -2.33 -4.90
C ASN A 182 33.54 -2.03 -3.53
N TYR A 183 33.06 -2.65 -2.46
CA TYR A 183 33.60 -2.50 -1.10
C TYR A 183 34.29 -3.78 -0.60
N HIS A 184 34.51 -4.76 -1.48
CA HIS A 184 35.30 -5.97 -1.25
C HIS A 184 36.56 -5.98 -2.14
#